data_AF-A0A2E7SXW2-F1
#
_entry.id   AF-A0A2E7SXW2-F1
#
_cell.length_a   1.000
_cell.length_b   1.000
_cell.length_c   1.000
_cell.angle_alpha   90.00
_cell.angle_beta   90.00
_cell.angle_gamma   90.00
#
_symmetry.space_group_name_H-M   'P 1'
#
loop_
_entity.id
_entity.type
_entity.pdbx_description
1 polymer ?
#
loop_
_entity_poly.entity_id
_entity_poly.type
_entity_poly.pdbx_seq_one_letter_code
_entity_poly.pdbx_strand_id
1 'polypeptide(L)'
;MVNRILFSIMILSNLIGQKDTASVAPDSPYYLSKRMDLPLAAVSTGLLVGAALVDVTPLTEDDINDLNKDEVSDFDYSATENWDENSIATSDLLLYSSIGFPAILLIDKEIRRDYKKFMSIWAETFVLTYGLTNLTKVLVSRPRPYLYGTGEGSADMEDKKEDDNQRSFFSGHTSLSAASWFMIASIYQDYHPESKLAPY
;
A
#
# COMPACT_ATOMS: atom_id res chain seq x y z
N MET A 1 21.58 -1.05 10.98
CA MET A 1 21.85 0.41 10.95
C MET A 1 20.94 1.13 9.94
N VAL A 2 20.73 0.56 8.75
CA VAL A 2 19.88 1.08 7.67
C VAL A 2 18.42 1.35 8.09
N ASN A 3 17.78 0.44 8.83
CA ASN A 3 16.38 0.63 9.27
C ASN A 3 16.18 1.85 10.17
N ARG A 4 17.18 2.23 10.99
CA ARG A 4 17.09 3.42 11.86
C ARG A 4 17.21 4.71 11.06
N ILE A 5 17.92 4.69 9.93
CA ILE A 5 18.11 5.85 9.05
C ILE A 5 16.84 6.12 8.26
N LEU A 6 16.23 5.08 7.66
CA LEU A 6 14.95 5.19 6.93
C LEU A 6 13.82 5.71 7.84
N PHE A 7 13.71 5.16 9.06
CA PHE A 7 12.71 5.59 10.03
C PHE A 7 12.91 7.06 10.47
N SER A 8 14.18 7.48 10.63
CA SER A 8 14.52 8.87 10.96
C SER A 8 14.23 9.84 9.81
N ILE A 9 14.40 9.41 8.56
CA ILE A 9 14.07 10.22 7.37
C ILE A 9 12.55 10.42 7.26
N MET A 10 11.73 9.39 7.50
CA MET A 10 10.26 9.50 7.52
C MET A 10 9.74 10.42 8.64
N ILE A 11 10.37 10.41 9.82
CA ILE A 11 9.98 11.30 10.92
C ILE A 11 10.42 12.74 10.63
N LEU A 12 11.62 12.95 10.07
CA LEU A 12 12.09 14.30 9.75
C LEU A 12 11.27 14.97 8.65
N SER A 13 10.79 14.23 7.64
CA SER A 13 9.96 14.81 6.58
C SER A 13 8.63 15.37 7.12
N ASN A 14 7.99 14.65 8.05
CA ASN A 14 6.77 15.11 8.73
C ASN A 14 7.00 16.38 9.57
N LEU A 15 8.15 16.51 10.23
CA LEU A 15 8.48 17.66 11.07
C LEU A 15 8.81 18.94 10.27
N ILE A 16 9.33 18.80 9.04
CA ILE A 16 9.73 19.96 8.22
C ILE A 16 8.52 20.65 7.58
N GLY A 17 7.44 19.92 7.31
CA GLY A 17 6.24 20.45 6.64
C GLY A 17 5.20 21.12 7.53
N GLN A 18 5.28 20.99 8.86
CA GLN A 18 4.39 21.70 9.79
C GLN A 18 4.59 23.23 9.84
N LYS A 19 5.60 23.78 9.15
CA LYS A 19 5.96 25.20 9.24
C LYS A 19 5.37 26.11 8.16
N ASP A 20 4.55 25.58 7.26
CA ASP A 20 3.89 26.41 6.25
C ASP A 20 2.60 27.03 6.82
N THR A 21 2.77 28.10 7.61
CA THR A 21 1.66 29.00 7.97
C THR A 21 1.24 29.79 6.73
N ALA A 22 0.10 29.43 6.13
CA ALA A 22 -0.52 30.24 5.09
C ALA A 22 -0.91 31.61 5.68
N SER A 23 -0.40 32.70 5.09
CA SER A 23 -0.69 34.07 5.51
C SER A 23 -2.07 34.58 5.08
N VAL A 24 -2.77 33.79 4.25
CA VAL A 24 -4.12 34.05 3.74
C VAL A 24 -4.92 32.75 3.89
N ALA A 25 -6.19 32.86 4.28
CA ALA A 25 -7.10 31.72 4.32
C ALA A 25 -7.11 31.07 2.92
N PRO A 26 -6.72 29.78 2.79
CA PRO A 26 -6.53 29.20 1.47
C PRO A 26 -7.89 28.99 0.78
N ASP A 27 -7.95 29.21 -0.53
CA ASP A 27 -9.15 29.02 -1.38
C ASP A 27 -9.57 27.53 -1.51
N SER A 28 -8.88 26.65 -0.78
CA SER A 28 -8.90 25.20 -0.88
C SER A 28 -8.32 24.62 0.40
N PRO A 29 -8.77 23.45 0.87
CA PRO A 29 -8.16 22.78 2.02
C PRO A 29 -6.69 22.39 1.77
N TYR A 30 -6.29 22.23 0.50
CA TYR A 30 -4.96 21.78 0.11
C TYR A 30 -4.18 22.84 -0.68
N TYR A 31 -2.86 22.84 -0.49
CA TYR A 31 -1.91 23.60 -1.29
C TYR A 31 -0.64 22.78 -1.54
N LEU A 32 0.00 23.02 -2.68
CA LEU A 32 1.26 22.38 -3.04
C LEU A 32 2.42 23.25 -2.57
N SER A 33 3.34 22.66 -1.82
CA SER A 33 4.55 23.30 -1.32
C SER A 33 5.76 22.48 -1.74
N LYS A 34 6.65 23.09 -2.53
CA LYS A 34 7.93 22.45 -2.91
C LYS A 34 8.73 21.95 -1.71
N ARG A 35 8.56 22.58 -0.54
CA ARG A 35 9.23 22.20 0.70
C ARG A 35 8.72 20.87 1.27
N MET A 36 7.46 20.52 1.01
CA MET A 36 6.85 19.27 1.42
C MET A 36 6.85 18.24 0.29
N ASP A 37 6.36 18.63 -0.88
CA ASP A 37 6.10 17.73 -2.00
C ASP A 37 7.40 17.15 -2.57
N LEU A 38 8.49 17.93 -2.64
CA LEU A 38 9.77 17.41 -3.16
C LEU A 38 10.39 16.35 -2.24
N PRO A 39 10.54 16.59 -0.92
CA PRO A 39 10.97 15.52 -0.01
C PRO A 39 10.04 14.31 -0.04
N LEU A 40 8.72 14.51 -0.07
CA LEU A 40 7.75 13.43 -0.09
C LEU A 40 7.87 12.58 -1.37
N ALA A 41 7.98 13.21 -2.53
CA ALA A 41 8.21 12.54 -3.80
C ALA A 41 9.56 11.81 -3.81
N ALA A 42 10.62 12.42 -3.26
CA ALA A 42 11.94 11.79 -3.17
C ALA A 42 11.93 10.54 -2.27
N VAL A 43 11.29 10.60 -1.10
CA VAL A 43 11.12 9.45 -0.20
C VAL A 43 10.29 8.37 -0.88
N SER A 44 9.14 8.73 -1.46
CA SER A 44 8.23 7.77 -2.12
C SER A 44 8.91 7.04 -3.28
N THR A 45 9.63 7.78 -4.12
CA THR A 45 10.43 7.21 -5.22
C THR A 45 11.58 6.34 -4.68
N GLY A 46 12.26 6.79 -3.63
CA GLY A 46 13.33 6.05 -2.99
C GLY A 46 12.86 4.71 -2.40
N LEU A 47 11.66 4.66 -1.80
CA LEU A 47 11.05 3.43 -1.32
C LEU A 47 10.75 2.47 -2.48
N LEU A 48 10.16 2.98 -3.57
CA LEU A 48 9.82 2.18 -4.73
C LEU A 48 11.06 1.60 -5.43
N VAL A 49 12.07 2.44 -5.69
CA VAL A 49 13.35 2.00 -6.28
C VAL A 49 14.07 1.06 -5.32
N GLY A 50 14.08 1.36 -4.03
CA GLY A 50 14.66 0.50 -3.01
C GLY A 50 14.04 -0.89 -3.02
N ALA A 51 12.71 -0.99 -3.11
CA ALA A 51 12.01 -2.27 -3.19
C ALA A 51 12.41 -3.07 -4.44
N ALA A 52 12.57 -2.40 -5.59
CA ALA A 52 12.96 -3.04 -6.85
C ALA A 52 14.43 -3.48 -6.89
N LEU A 53 15.30 -2.90 -6.06
CA LEU A 53 16.73 -3.22 -6.00
C LEU A 53 17.07 -4.33 -4.99
N VAL A 54 16.14 -4.69 -4.10
CA VAL A 54 16.33 -5.81 -3.17
C VAL A 54 15.96 -7.10 -3.90
N ASP A 55 16.97 -7.94 -4.09
CA ASP A 55 16.77 -9.26 -4.68
C ASP A 55 16.15 -10.22 -3.68
N VAL A 56 15.14 -10.97 -4.13
CA VAL A 56 14.47 -12.01 -3.36
C VAL A 56 14.55 -13.28 -4.19
N THR A 57 15.46 -14.17 -3.82
CA THR A 57 15.70 -15.41 -4.53
C THR A 57 14.46 -16.30 -4.48
N PRO A 58 13.86 -16.69 -5.63
CA PRO A 58 12.71 -17.58 -5.65
C PRO A 58 12.98 -18.91 -4.94
N LEU A 59 11.95 -19.49 -4.32
CA LEU A 59 12.06 -20.76 -3.63
C LEU A 59 12.18 -21.90 -4.65
N THR A 60 13.07 -22.85 -4.37
CA THR A 60 13.15 -24.10 -5.11
C THR A 60 12.08 -25.08 -4.65
N GLU A 61 11.89 -26.14 -5.42
CA GLU A 61 11.00 -27.23 -5.02
C GLU A 61 11.45 -27.90 -3.71
N ASP A 62 12.76 -28.05 -3.52
CA ASP A 62 13.33 -28.58 -2.28
C ASP A 62 13.03 -27.63 -1.10
N ASP A 63 13.20 -26.31 -1.28
CA ASP A 63 12.86 -25.32 -0.24
C ASP A 63 11.38 -25.40 0.16
N ILE A 64 10.48 -25.59 -0.80
CA ILE A 64 9.03 -25.71 -0.56
C ILE A 64 8.70 -27.02 0.16
N ASN A 65 9.34 -28.12 -0.21
CA ASN A 65 9.13 -29.43 0.40
C ASN A 65 9.66 -29.50 1.84
N ASP A 66 10.67 -28.68 2.17
CA ASP A 66 11.21 -28.54 3.53
C ASP A 66 10.34 -27.66 4.45
N LEU A 67 9.31 -26.97 3.93
CA LEU A 67 8.40 -26.15 4.74
C LEU A 67 7.54 -27.00 5.67
N ASN A 68 7.50 -26.62 6.95
CA ASN A 68 6.70 -27.29 7.96
C ASN A 68 5.40 -26.54 8.25
N LYS A 69 4.25 -27.15 7.90
CA LYS A 69 2.92 -26.60 8.16
C LYS A 69 2.64 -26.34 9.65
N ASP A 70 3.26 -27.09 10.55
CA ASP A 70 3.09 -26.92 12.01
C ASP A 70 3.73 -25.63 12.54
N GLU A 71 4.56 -24.95 11.75
CA GLU A 71 5.16 -23.66 12.08
C GLU A 71 4.28 -22.47 11.65
N VAL A 72 3.20 -22.72 10.90
CA VAL A 72 2.26 -21.68 10.46
C VAL A 72 1.39 -21.24 11.64
N SER A 73 1.35 -19.94 11.90
CA SER A 73 0.51 -19.38 12.96
C SER A 73 -0.98 -19.63 12.71
N ASP A 74 -1.78 -19.78 13.77
CA ASP A 74 -3.23 -20.01 13.70
C ASP A 74 -3.99 -19.02 12.80
N PHE A 75 -3.54 -17.76 12.76
CA PHE A 75 -4.14 -16.72 11.92
C PHE A 75 -4.04 -17.03 10.41
N ASP A 76 -2.93 -17.65 9.99
CA ASP A 76 -2.64 -17.95 8.60
C ASP A 76 -2.90 -19.42 8.23
N TYR A 77 -3.15 -20.28 9.22
CA TYR A 77 -3.29 -21.72 9.02
C TYR A 77 -4.40 -22.07 8.02
N SER A 78 -5.53 -21.35 8.05
CA SER A 78 -6.62 -21.61 7.09
C SER A 78 -6.24 -21.28 5.64
N ALA A 79 -5.22 -20.45 5.41
CA ALA A 79 -4.78 -20.07 4.07
C ALA A 79 -3.81 -21.09 3.45
N THR A 80 -3.39 -22.13 4.18
CA THR A 80 -2.47 -23.14 3.63
C THR A 80 -3.14 -24.04 2.59
N GLU A 81 -4.43 -24.35 2.77
CA GLU A 81 -5.21 -25.32 1.97
C GLU A 81 -6.52 -24.70 1.44
N ASN A 82 -6.51 -23.39 1.21
CA ASN A 82 -7.65 -22.66 0.70
C ASN A 82 -7.26 -21.88 -0.56
N TRP A 83 -6.61 -22.57 -1.51
CA TRP A 83 -6.27 -22.03 -2.81
C TRP A 83 -7.52 -21.99 -3.70
N ASP A 84 -7.85 -20.79 -4.17
CA ASP A 84 -8.99 -20.56 -5.06
C ASP A 84 -8.70 -19.39 -6.00
N GLU A 85 -8.57 -19.70 -7.29
CA GLU A 85 -8.28 -18.72 -8.34
C GLU A 85 -9.37 -17.65 -8.46
N ASN A 86 -10.63 -17.99 -8.17
CA ASN A 86 -11.73 -17.02 -8.21
C ASN A 86 -11.59 -15.97 -7.11
N SER A 87 -11.16 -16.38 -5.91
CA SER A 87 -10.87 -15.49 -4.79
C SER A 87 -9.70 -14.57 -5.10
N ILE A 88 -8.64 -15.09 -5.73
CA ILE A 88 -7.51 -14.29 -6.22
C ILE A 88 -8.02 -13.23 -7.20
N ALA A 89 -8.71 -13.63 -8.26
CA ALA A 89 -9.22 -12.73 -9.29
C ALA A 89 -10.21 -11.68 -8.73
N THR A 90 -11.08 -12.09 -7.80
CA THR A 90 -12.03 -11.18 -7.15
C THR A 90 -11.31 -10.17 -6.27
N SER A 91 -10.30 -10.60 -5.52
CA SER A 91 -9.50 -9.71 -4.67
C SER A 91 -8.74 -8.69 -5.52
N ASP A 92 -8.16 -9.10 -6.65
CA ASP A 92 -7.49 -8.21 -7.60
C ASP A 92 -8.46 -7.18 -8.19
N LEU A 93 -9.66 -7.61 -8.59
CA LEU A 93 -10.69 -6.69 -9.07
C LEU A 93 -11.04 -5.65 -8.01
N LEU A 94 -11.22 -6.05 -6.75
CA LEU A 94 -11.51 -5.14 -5.64
C LEU A 94 -10.35 -4.17 -5.38
N LEU A 95 -9.10 -4.66 -5.44
CA LEU A 95 -7.92 -3.82 -5.31
C LEU A 95 -7.88 -2.76 -6.41
N TYR A 96 -7.91 -3.15 -7.68
CA TYR A 96 -7.83 -2.19 -8.79
C TYR A 96 -9.01 -1.22 -8.78
N SER A 97 -10.20 -1.70 -8.42
CA SER A 97 -11.37 -0.85 -8.20
C SER A 97 -11.09 0.18 -7.10
N SER A 98 -10.55 -0.23 -5.94
CA SER A 98 -10.24 0.67 -4.84
C SER A 98 -9.16 1.70 -5.19
N ILE A 99 -8.17 1.34 -6.01
CA ILE A 99 -7.13 2.27 -6.48
C ILE A 99 -7.76 3.34 -7.37
N GLY A 100 -8.69 2.97 -8.26
CA GLY A 100 -9.36 3.87 -9.21
C GLY A 100 -10.54 4.65 -8.62
N PHE A 101 -11.19 4.14 -7.58
CA PHE A 101 -12.41 4.70 -6.99
C PHE A 101 -12.31 6.16 -6.55
N PRO A 102 -11.16 6.69 -6.07
CA PRO A 102 -11.04 8.11 -5.74
C PRO A 102 -11.44 9.08 -6.86
N ALA A 103 -11.40 8.66 -8.13
CA ALA A 103 -11.91 9.45 -9.24
C ALA A 103 -13.37 9.91 -9.06
N ILE A 104 -14.17 9.20 -8.27
CA ILE A 104 -15.56 9.58 -7.97
C ILE A 104 -15.65 10.98 -7.35
N LEU A 105 -14.63 11.42 -6.60
CA LEU A 105 -14.57 12.75 -6.01
C LEU A 105 -14.52 13.88 -7.04
N LEU A 106 -14.12 13.60 -8.29
CA LEU A 106 -14.13 14.59 -9.37
C LEU A 106 -15.54 14.93 -9.88
N ILE A 107 -16.57 14.21 -9.44
CA ILE A 107 -17.98 14.61 -9.65
C ILE A 107 -18.26 15.91 -8.89
N ASP A 108 -17.63 16.08 -7.72
CA ASP A 108 -17.75 17.28 -6.91
C ASP A 108 -17.10 18.49 -7.61
N LYS A 109 -17.82 19.62 -7.65
CA LYS A 109 -17.36 20.82 -8.38
C LYS A 109 -16.19 21.51 -7.70
N GLU A 110 -16.13 21.49 -6.37
CA GLU A 110 -15.09 22.16 -5.59
C GLU A 110 -13.79 21.36 -5.67
N ILE A 111 -13.87 20.04 -5.49
CA ILE A 111 -12.72 19.14 -5.65
C ILE A 111 -12.20 19.18 -7.08
N ARG A 112 -13.08 19.11 -8.08
CA ARG A 112 -12.69 19.16 -9.50
C ARG A 112 -12.05 20.49 -9.90
N ARG A 113 -12.43 21.61 -9.28
CA ARG A 113 -11.76 22.91 -9.50
C ARG A 113 -10.30 22.87 -9.05
N ASP A 114 -10.01 22.06 -8.04
CA ASP A 114 -8.68 21.82 -7.47
C ASP A 114 -8.01 20.53 -7.98
N TYR A 115 -8.42 20.00 -9.13
CA TYR A 115 -7.99 18.67 -9.61
C TYR A 115 -6.48 18.44 -9.56
N LYS A 116 -5.64 19.46 -9.77
CA LYS A 116 -4.17 19.32 -9.70
C LYS A 116 -3.71 18.91 -8.31
N LYS A 117 -4.25 19.54 -7.26
CA LYS A 117 -3.91 19.23 -5.86
C LYS A 117 -4.42 17.84 -5.49
N PHE A 118 -5.67 17.54 -5.87
CA PHE A 118 -6.27 16.23 -5.71
C PHE A 118 -5.43 15.12 -6.38
N MET A 119 -5.05 15.29 -7.64
CA MET A 119 -4.24 14.32 -8.38
C MET A 119 -2.83 14.17 -7.78
N SER A 120 -2.24 15.24 -7.25
CA SER A 120 -0.96 15.18 -6.53
C SER A 120 -1.08 14.33 -5.27
N ILE A 121 -2.07 14.60 -4.41
CA ILE A 121 -2.30 13.84 -3.17
C ILE A 121 -2.59 12.37 -3.50
N TRP A 122 -3.38 12.11 -4.55
CA TRP A 122 -3.66 10.74 -4.98
C TRP A 122 -2.41 10.01 -5.44
N ALA A 123 -1.58 10.65 -6.28
CA ALA A 123 -0.32 10.07 -6.74
C ALA A 123 0.65 9.82 -5.57
N GLU A 124 0.81 10.80 -4.67
CA GLU A 124 1.68 10.68 -3.50
C GLU A 124 1.21 9.58 -2.56
N THR A 125 -0.09 9.51 -2.27
CA THR A 125 -0.70 8.44 -1.46
C THR A 125 -0.43 7.07 -2.05
N PHE A 126 -0.61 6.92 -3.36
CA PHE A 126 -0.37 5.67 -4.06
C PHE A 126 1.11 5.28 -4.03
N VAL A 127 2.02 6.15 -4.48
CA VAL A 127 3.45 5.83 -4.60
C VAL A 127 4.07 5.59 -3.23
N LEU A 128 3.72 6.39 -2.22
CA LEU A 128 4.21 6.21 -0.86
C LEU A 128 3.74 4.87 -0.27
N THR A 129 2.45 4.57 -0.37
CA THR A 129 1.87 3.33 0.18
C THR A 129 2.41 2.10 -0.55
N TYR A 130 2.47 2.15 -1.88
CA TYR A 130 2.97 1.07 -2.72
C TYR A 130 4.48 0.83 -2.47
N GLY A 131 5.28 1.90 -2.43
CA GLY A 131 6.71 1.82 -2.16
C GLY A 131 7.01 1.26 -0.77
N LEU A 132 6.32 1.76 0.26
CA LEU A 132 6.49 1.27 1.64
C LEU A 132 6.07 -0.19 1.78
N THR A 133 4.95 -0.58 1.17
CA THR A 133 4.46 -1.96 1.22
C THR A 133 5.43 -2.91 0.53
N ASN A 134 5.86 -2.60 -0.70
CA ASN A 134 6.77 -3.48 -1.43
C ASN A 134 8.15 -3.53 -0.80
N LEU A 135 8.68 -2.42 -0.30
CA LEU A 135 9.95 -2.43 0.41
C LEU A 135 9.87 -3.30 1.65
N THR A 136 8.77 -3.23 2.41
CA THR A 136 8.55 -4.10 3.58
C THR A 136 8.51 -5.57 3.16
N LYS A 137 7.76 -5.90 2.09
CA LYS A 137 7.64 -7.26 1.58
C LYS A 137 9.00 -7.87 1.22
N VAL A 138 9.84 -7.14 0.49
CA VAL A 138 11.17 -7.65 0.07
C VAL A 138 12.20 -7.63 1.20
N LEU A 139 12.03 -6.81 2.23
CA LEU A 139 12.92 -6.83 3.40
C LEU A 139 12.57 -7.94 4.38
N VAL A 140 11.29 -8.32 4.46
CA VAL A 140 10.81 -9.38 5.34
C VAL A 140 10.88 -10.74 4.65
N SER A 141 10.66 -10.80 3.33
CA SER A 141 10.73 -12.00 2.50
C SER A 141 9.99 -13.21 3.09
N ARG A 142 8.80 -12.96 3.65
CA ARG A 142 7.99 -13.98 4.32
C ARG A 142 7.30 -14.90 3.31
N PRO A 143 7.54 -16.23 3.34
CA PRO A 143 6.82 -17.21 2.51
C PRO A 143 5.29 -17.09 2.67
N ARG A 144 4.55 -17.19 1.57
CA ARG A 144 3.07 -17.14 1.58
C ARG A 144 2.49 -18.40 2.26
N PRO A 145 1.40 -18.29 3.03
CA PRO A 145 0.82 -19.44 3.74
C PRO A 145 0.46 -20.63 2.85
N TYR A 146 -0.03 -20.42 1.62
CA TYR A 146 -0.40 -21.54 0.73
C TYR A 146 0.77 -22.43 0.29
N LEU A 147 2.03 -21.97 0.47
CA LEU A 147 3.20 -22.80 0.17
C LEU A 147 3.28 -24.04 1.07
N TYR A 148 2.80 -23.92 2.31
CA TYR A 148 2.87 -24.95 3.35
C TYR A 148 1.79 -26.04 3.20
N GLY A 149 0.78 -25.86 2.35
CA GLY A 149 -0.30 -26.83 2.17
C GLY A 149 0.13 -28.04 1.35
N THR A 150 -0.20 -29.25 1.79
CA THR A 150 0.07 -30.49 1.03
C THR A 150 -1.20 -31.33 0.81
N GLY A 151 -2.33 -30.95 1.40
CA GLY A 151 -3.60 -31.63 1.28
C GLY A 151 -4.49 -31.13 0.13
N GLU A 152 -5.72 -31.62 0.13
CA GLU A 152 -6.79 -31.15 -0.77
C GLU A 152 -7.02 -29.64 -0.58
N GLY A 153 -7.14 -28.89 -1.69
CA GLY A 153 -7.28 -27.43 -1.67
C GLY A 153 -5.96 -26.65 -1.60
N SER A 154 -4.80 -27.33 -1.63
CA SER A 154 -3.50 -26.68 -1.78
C SER A 154 -3.26 -26.22 -3.22
N ALA A 155 -2.48 -25.15 -3.38
CA ALA A 155 -1.95 -24.74 -4.68
C ALA A 155 -1.04 -25.83 -5.27
N ASP A 156 -0.94 -25.90 -6.59
CA ASP A 156 -0.02 -26.84 -7.23
C ASP A 156 1.44 -26.37 -7.15
N MET A 157 2.39 -27.22 -7.57
CA MET A 157 3.81 -26.86 -7.50
C MET A 157 4.20 -25.77 -8.51
N GLU A 158 3.44 -25.57 -9.59
CA GLU A 158 3.67 -24.51 -10.56
C GLU A 158 3.39 -23.15 -9.91
N ASP A 159 2.23 -22.99 -9.29
CA ASP A 159 1.81 -21.80 -8.53
C ASP A 159 2.75 -21.49 -7.35
N LYS A 160 3.25 -22.54 -6.68
CA LYS A 160 4.15 -22.40 -5.53
C LYS A 160 5.56 -21.94 -5.91
N LYS A 161 5.99 -22.12 -7.15
CA LYS A 161 7.32 -21.73 -7.63
C LYS A 161 7.37 -20.34 -8.26
N GLU A 162 6.26 -19.61 -8.28
CA GLU A 162 6.25 -18.21 -8.72
C GLU A 162 7.14 -17.30 -7.87
N ASP A 163 7.73 -16.29 -8.51
CA ASP A 163 8.71 -15.38 -7.90
C ASP A 163 8.13 -14.53 -6.74
N ASP A 164 6.81 -14.32 -6.69
CA ASP A 164 6.17 -13.43 -5.69
C ASP A 164 5.85 -14.12 -4.34
N ASN A 165 6.28 -15.37 -4.19
CA ASN A 165 5.79 -16.24 -3.12
C ASN A 165 6.44 -16.00 -1.75
N GLN A 166 7.40 -15.08 -1.68
CA GLN A 166 8.01 -14.62 -0.43
C GLN A 166 7.57 -13.20 -0.05
N ARG A 167 6.49 -12.67 -0.65
CA ARG A 167 6.05 -11.29 -0.45
C ARG A 167 4.71 -11.19 0.28
N SER A 168 4.55 -11.96 1.37
CA SER A 168 3.28 -12.05 2.11
C SER A 168 3.07 -10.99 3.19
N PHE A 169 4.12 -10.34 3.72
CA PHE A 169 3.99 -9.41 4.85
C PHE A 169 4.31 -7.96 4.50
N PHE A 170 3.40 -6.99 4.69
CA PHE A 170 1.95 -7.13 4.86
C PHE A 170 1.23 -7.03 3.50
N SER A 171 -0.08 -7.31 3.47
CA SER A 171 -0.88 -7.35 2.26
C SER A 171 -0.85 -6.05 1.46
N GLY A 172 -0.57 -6.17 0.15
CA GLY A 172 -0.63 -5.07 -0.82
C GLY A 172 -2.06 -4.62 -1.10
N HIS A 173 -2.98 -5.57 -1.22
CA HIS A 173 -4.41 -5.29 -1.41
C HIS A 173 -4.95 -4.48 -0.24
N THR A 174 -4.71 -4.95 0.98
CA THR A 174 -5.20 -4.27 2.18
C THR A 174 -4.62 -2.87 2.32
N SER A 175 -3.31 -2.71 2.09
CA SER A 175 -2.65 -1.41 2.27
C SER A 175 -3.14 -0.36 1.28
N LEU A 176 -3.21 -0.71 -0.01
CA LEU A 176 -3.66 0.21 -1.06
C LEU A 176 -5.16 0.48 -0.98
N SER A 177 -5.99 -0.54 -0.72
CA SER A 177 -7.42 -0.32 -0.53
C SER A 177 -7.68 0.59 0.67
N ALA A 178 -7.04 0.34 1.82
CA ALA A 178 -7.18 1.21 2.98
C ALA A 178 -6.76 2.65 2.65
N ALA A 179 -5.57 2.84 2.05
CA ALA A 179 -5.08 4.16 1.68
C ALA A 179 -6.06 4.91 0.77
N SER A 180 -6.61 4.26 -0.27
CA SER A 180 -7.60 4.87 -1.16
C SER A 180 -8.88 5.28 -0.43
N TRP A 181 -9.45 4.41 0.40
CA TRP A 181 -10.71 4.69 1.10
C TRP A 181 -10.56 5.79 2.15
N PHE A 182 -9.49 5.75 2.95
CA PHE A 182 -9.19 6.81 3.90
C PHE A 182 -8.90 8.13 3.20
N MET A 183 -8.18 8.13 2.09
CA MET A 183 -7.96 9.33 1.28
C MET A 183 -9.28 9.91 0.76
N ILE A 184 -10.20 9.07 0.27
CA ILE A 184 -11.53 9.54 -0.16
C ILE A 184 -12.27 10.22 0.99
N ALA A 185 -12.33 9.56 2.14
CA ALA A 185 -13.03 10.08 3.31
C ALA A 185 -12.42 11.41 3.79
N SER A 186 -11.08 11.47 3.90
CA SER A 186 -10.37 12.68 4.32
C SER A 186 -10.55 13.84 3.34
N ILE A 187 -10.35 13.61 2.04
CA ILE A 187 -10.53 14.66 1.03
C ILE A 187 -11.98 15.14 1.01
N TYR A 188 -12.95 14.24 1.09
CA TYR A 188 -14.34 14.65 1.13
C TYR A 188 -14.68 15.50 2.37
N GLN A 189 -14.22 15.08 3.56
CA GLN A 189 -14.39 15.84 4.81
C GLN A 189 -13.73 17.22 4.73
N ASP A 190 -12.50 17.30 4.21
CA ASP A 190 -11.73 18.54 4.16
C ASP A 190 -12.40 19.58 3.25
N TYR A 191 -12.99 19.16 2.13
CA TYR A 191 -13.76 20.05 1.25
C TYR A 191 -15.16 20.37 1.78
N HIS A 192 -15.76 19.47 2.57
CA HIS A 192 -17.14 19.60 3.07
C HIS A 192 -17.23 19.45 4.59
N PRO A 193 -16.63 20.36 5.37
CA PRO A 193 -16.52 20.21 6.83
C PRO A 193 -17.87 20.19 7.56
N GLU A 194 -18.89 20.78 6.96
CA GLU A 194 -20.26 20.83 7.50
C GLU A 194 -21.16 19.68 7.00
N SER A 195 -20.63 18.74 6.21
CA SER A 195 -21.41 17.65 5.63
C SER A 195 -21.81 16.62 6.67
N LYS A 196 -23.11 16.33 6.76
CA LYS A 196 -23.63 15.26 7.63
C LYS A 196 -23.18 13.85 7.22
N LEU A 197 -22.63 13.70 6.02
CA LEU A 197 -22.06 12.43 5.55
C LEU A 197 -20.69 12.14 6.16
N ALA A 198 -20.10 13.15 6.82
CA ALA A 198 -18.76 13.13 7.34
C ALA A 198 -18.82 13.69 8.79
N PRO A 199 -19.17 12.83 9.78
CA PRO A 199 -19.66 13.26 11.09
C PRO A 199 -18.58 13.65 12.10
N TYR A 200 -17.31 13.79 11.68
CA TYR A 200 -16.15 14.01 12.55
C TYR A 200 -15.33 15.22 12.12
#